data_AF-A0A9D3AZZ1-F1
#
_entry.id   AF-A0A9D3AZZ1-F1
#
_cell.length_a   1.000
_cell.length_b   1.000
_cell.length_c   1.000
_cell.angle_alpha   90.00
_cell.angle_beta   90.00
_cell.angle_gamma   90.00
#
_symmetry.space_group_name_H-M   'P 1'
#
loop_
_entity.id
_entity.type
_entity.pdbx_description
1 polymer ?
#
loop_
_entity_poly.entity_id
_entity_poly.type
_entity_poly.pdbx_seq_one_letter_code
_entity_poly.pdbx_strand_id
1 'polypeptide(L)'
;MSQEHSAANPAPAGLVALAMVCFTFYALHTGKVDSSATILLAFWLLGGFVIQLLVGIMELNHGNILGGNVFTFFAAFFMLVTSLELFFKYFASLNGWAFDARIDGWAWAALAIALLSWTPGYFKSPLSLIITVLLIDIAVPVIALMDLGILGHAWHAVSGYSLGLAGIFALYTAAGVVLNTHLGKTVIPLGSPWIK
;
A
#
# COMPACT_ATOMS: atom_id res chain seq x y z
N MET A 1 22.20 -34.21 -7.06
CA MET A 1 20.96 -33.41 -7.14
C MET A 1 21.11 -32.26 -6.16
N SER A 2 21.59 -31.11 -6.64
CA SER A 2 21.58 -29.88 -5.85
C SER A 2 20.14 -29.61 -5.46
N GLN A 3 19.83 -29.53 -4.17
CA GLN A 3 18.54 -29.03 -3.73
C GLN A 3 18.37 -27.65 -4.34
N GLU A 4 17.46 -27.50 -5.30
CA GLU A 4 16.96 -26.19 -5.69
C GLU A 4 16.34 -25.60 -4.42
N HIS A 5 17.08 -24.70 -3.78
CA HIS A 5 16.54 -23.92 -2.68
C HIS A 5 15.53 -22.97 -3.31
N SER A 6 14.26 -23.40 -3.39
CA SER A 6 13.16 -22.52 -3.79
C SER A 6 13.20 -21.33 -2.84
N ALA A 7 13.42 -20.14 -3.40
CA ALA A 7 13.61 -18.94 -2.60
C ALA A 7 12.34 -18.65 -1.78
N ALA A 8 12.53 -18.22 -0.53
CA ALA A 8 11.41 -17.96 0.37
C ALA A 8 10.53 -16.81 -0.16
N ASN A 9 9.22 -16.90 0.07
CA ASN A 9 8.26 -15.88 -0.35
C ASN A 9 8.39 -14.60 0.50
N PRO A 10 8.84 -13.46 -0.06
CA PRO A 10 9.00 -12.20 0.65
C PRO A 10 7.70 -11.40 0.81
N ALA A 11 6.64 -11.71 0.05
CA ALA A 11 5.41 -10.92 -0.02
C ALA A 11 4.75 -10.62 1.34
N PRO A 12 4.76 -11.52 2.36
CA PRO A 12 4.17 -11.20 3.66
C PRO A 12 4.77 -9.96 4.32
N ALA A 13 6.08 -9.72 4.20
CA ALA A 13 6.72 -8.53 4.75
C ALA A 13 6.24 -7.25 4.03
N GLY A 14 6.10 -7.31 2.71
CA GLY A 14 5.57 -6.21 1.89
C GLY A 14 4.12 -5.88 2.23
N LEU A 15 3.30 -6.90 2.52
CA LEU A 15 1.91 -6.74 2.97
C LEU A 15 1.82 -6.15 4.37
N VAL A 16 2.74 -6.49 5.29
CA VAL A 16 2.82 -5.85 6.61
C VAL A 16 3.21 -4.37 6.48
N ALA A 17 4.17 -4.04 5.61
CA ALA A 17 4.55 -2.66 5.34
C ALA A 17 3.37 -1.86 4.75
N LEU A 18 2.65 -2.43 3.78
CA LEU A 18 1.42 -1.87 3.22
C LEU A 18 0.34 -1.68 4.29
N ALA A 19 0.14 -2.67 5.16
CA ALA A 19 -0.86 -2.56 6.20
C ALA A 19 -0.53 -1.43 7.18
N MET A 20 0.72 -1.33 7.63
CA MET A 20 1.15 -0.27 8.53
C MET A 20 0.75 1.12 8.01
N VAL A 21 1.09 1.41 6.75
CA VAL A 21 0.76 2.71 6.14
C VAL A 21 -0.75 2.92 5.98
N CYS A 22 -1.48 1.85 5.61
CA CYS A 22 -2.94 1.86 5.51
C CYS A 22 -3.60 2.21 6.85
N PHE A 23 -3.13 1.64 7.97
CA PHE A 23 -3.63 1.95 9.31
C PHE A 23 -3.35 3.40 9.71
N THR A 24 -2.16 3.92 9.38
CA THR A 24 -1.82 5.30 9.71
C THR A 24 -2.61 6.32 8.88
N PHE A 25 -2.82 6.07 7.58
CA PHE A 25 -3.70 6.92 6.77
C PHE A 25 -5.16 6.79 7.14
N TYR A 26 -5.63 5.60 7.54
CA TYR A 26 -6.96 5.43 8.13
C TYR A 26 -7.13 6.37 9.34
N ALA A 27 -6.18 6.35 10.28
CA ALA A 27 -6.24 7.19 11.45
C ALA A 27 -6.26 8.70 11.10
N LEU A 28 -5.42 9.12 10.15
CA LEU A 28 -5.33 10.52 9.72
C LEU A 28 -6.61 10.95 8.95
N HIS A 29 -7.03 10.19 7.95
CA HIS A 29 -8.15 10.55 7.07
C HIS A 29 -9.53 10.44 7.75
N THR A 30 -9.64 9.66 8.83
CA THR A 30 -10.86 9.60 9.63
C THR A 30 -10.84 10.52 10.85
N GLY A 31 -9.79 11.33 11.01
CA GLY A 31 -9.66 12.29 12.10
C GLY A 31 -9.47 11.66 13.48
N LYS A 32 -8.99 10.41 13.56
CA LYS A 32 -8.60 9.78 14.84
C LYS A 32 -7.32 10.37 15.40
N VAL A 33 -6.49 10.95 14.54
CA VAL A 33 -5.35 11.79 14.89
C VAL A 33 -5.43 13.08 14.09
N ASP A 34 -4.89 14.16 14.63
CA ASP A 34 -4.80 15.45 13.93
C ASP A 34 -3.55 15.53 13.01
N SER A 35 -3.44 16.64 12.28
CA SER A 35 -2.36 16.86 11.31
C SER A 35 -0.96 16.96 11.94
N SER A 36 -0.83 17.14 13.26
CA SER A 36 0.47 17.15 13.93
C SER A 36 1.15 15.77 13.90
N ALA A 37 0.40 14.69 13.69
CA ALA A 37 0.94 13.33 13.56
C ALA A 37 1.68 13.07 12.23
N THR A 38 1.54 13.96 11.24
CA THR A 38 2.09 13.79 9.88
C THR A 38 3.61 13.61 9.84
N ILE A 39 4.34 14.26 10.75
CA ILE A 39 5.80 14.13 10.82
C ILE A 39 6.23 12.74 11.30
N LEU A 40 5.49 12.14 12.24
CA LEU A 40 5.76 10.78 12.71
C LEU A 40 5.38 9.77 11.64
N LEU A 41 4.27 9.99 10.93
CA LEU A 41 3.88 9.19 9.77
C LEU A 41 5.00 9.19 8.70
N ALA A 42 5.64 10.34 8.45
CA ALA A 42 6.77 10.41 7.52
C ALA A 42 7.89 9.42 7.88
N PHE A 43 8.26 9.29 9.16
CA PHE A 43 9.27 8.31 9.59
C PHE A 43 8.82 6.86 9.40
N TRP A 44 7.56 6.55 9.71
CA TRP A 44 7.01 5.21 9.49
C TRP A 44 7.01 4.81 8.02
N LEU A 45 6.68 5.74 7.13
CA LEU A 45 6.73 5.56 5.68
C LEU A 45 8.15 5.22 5.18
N LEU A 46 9.22 5.82 5.75
CA LEU A 46 10.60 5.44 5.40
C LEU A 46 10.91 3.97 5.76
N GLY A 47 10.40 3.49 6.90
CA GLY A 47 10.50 2.07 7.25
C GLY A 47 9.74 1.18 6.28
N GLY A 48 8.53 1.58 5.90
CA GLY A 48 7.72 0.88 4.90
C GLY A 48 8.39 0.81 3.52
N PHE A 49 9.02 1.91 3.10
CA PHE A 49 9.78 2.00 1.84
C PHE A 49 10.88 0.94 1.76
N VAL A 50 11.71 0.82 2.79
CA VAL A 50 12.83 -0.15 2.80
C VAL A 50 12.31 -1.57 2.59
N ILE A 51 11.25 -1.94 3.31
CA ILE A 51 10.68 -3.28 3.22
C ILE A 51 10.04 -3.51 1.85
N GLN A 52 9.18 -2.61 1.36
CA GLN A 52 8.52 -2.82 0.07
C GLN A 52 9.49 -2.81 -1.10
N LEU A 53 10.55 -1.98 -1.07
CA LEU A 53 11.54 -1.96 -2.13
C LEU A 53 12.28 -3.30 -2.21
N LEU A 54 12.74 -3.82 -1.07
CA LEU A 54 13.43 -5.11 -1.00
C LEU A 54 12.51 -6.25 -1.46
N VAL A 55 11.27 -6.28 -0.95
CA VAL A 55 10.27 -7.29 -1.33
C VAL A 55 9.97 -7.23 -2.82
N GLY A 56 9.77 -6.03 -3.38
CA GLY A 56 9.50 -5.86 -4.81
C GLY A 56 10.63 -6.37 -5.70
N ILE A 57 11.89 -6.07 -5.33
CA ILE A 57 13.07 -6.59 -6.04
C ILE A 57 13.14 -8.12 -5.95
N MET A 58 12.89 -8.70 -4.77
CA MET A 58 12.89 -10.15 -4.59
C MET A 58 11.77 -10.83 -5.39
N GLU A 59 10.56 -10.26 -5.40
CA GLU A 59 9.43 -10.76 -6.21
C GLU A 59 9.75 -10.75 -7.71
N LEU A 60 10.38 -9.68 -8.22
CA LEU A 60 10.85 -9.61 -9.61
C LEU A 60 11.89 -10.69 -9.91
N ASN A 61 12.85 -10.89 -9.00
CA ASN A 61 13.86 -11.94 -9.14
C ASN A 61 13.27 -13.36 -9.08
N HIS A 62 12.14 -13.54 -8.39
CA HIS A 62 11.38 -14.80 -8.36
C HIS A 62 10.43 -14.97 -9.56
N GLY A 63 10.37 -14.00 -10.47
CA GLY A 63 9.51 -14.02 -11.66
C GLY A 63 8.07 -13.58 -11.42
N ASN A 64 7.72 -13.08 -10.23
CA ASN A 64 6.42 -12.49 -9.98
C ASN A 64 6.38 -11.04 -10.50
N ILE A 65 6.05 -10.88 -11.78
CA ILE A 65 6.01 -9.58 -12.45
C ILE A 65 4.95 -8.64 -11.85
N LEU A 66 3.79 -9.17 -11.44
CA LEU A 66 2.69 -8.36 -10.94
C LEU A 66 3.01 -7.83 -9.54
N GLY A 67 3.32 -8.73 -8.61
CA GLY A 67 3.66 -8.35 -7.24
C GLY A 67 4.92 -7.49 -7.19
N GLY A 68 5.95 -7.89 -7.93
CA GLY A 68 7.22 -7.18 -7.99
C GLY A 68 7.09 -5.74 -8.45
N ASN A 69 6.40 -5.47 -9.57
CA ASN A 69 6.21 -4.09 -10.04
C ASN A 69 5.29 -3.29 -9.13
N VAL A 70 4.22 -3.89 -8.59
CA VAL A 70 3.32 -3.18 -7.66
C VAL A 70 4.06 -2.78 -6.40
N PHE A 71 4.83 -3.68 -5.78
CA PHE A 71 5.60 -3.34 -4.58
C PHE A 71 6.65 -2.26 -4.84
N THR A 72 7.35 -2.28 -5.98
CA THR A 72 8.41 -1.30 -6.25
C THR A 72 7.87 0.12 -6.46
N PHE A 73 6.80 0.32 -7.23
CA PHE A 73 6.26 1.67 -7.42
C PHE A 73 5.54 2.18 -6.15
N PHE A 74 4.88 1.30 -5.39
CA PHE A 74 4.32 1.68 -4.09
C PHE A 74 5.44 2.07 -3.10
N ALA A 75 6.57 1.35 -3.10
CA ALA A 75 7.73 1.74 -2.31
C ALA A 75 8.23 3.13 -2.70
N ALA A 76 8.40 3.39 -4.00
CA ALA A 76 8.93 4.67 -4.47
C ALA A 76 7.97 5.83 -4.16
N PHE A 77 6.70 5.71 -4.55
CA PHE A 77 5.81 6.87 -4.58
C PHE A 77 4.90 6.97 -3.35
N PHE A 78 4.29 5.87 -2.92
CA PHE A 78 3.41 5.88 -1.74
C PHE A 78 4.20 5.92 -0.43
N MET A 79 5.39 5.31 -0.39
CA MET A 79 6.21 5.29 0.82
C MET A 79 7.24 6.42 0.81
N LEU A 80 8.24 6.37 -0.07
CA LEU A 80 9.37 7.29 -0.02
C LEU A 80 8.97 8.73 -0.37
N VAL A 81 8.35 8.97 -1.52
CA VAL A 81 7.97 10.33 -1.94
C VAL A 81 6.96 10.93 -0.97
N THR A 82 5.91 10.20 -0.59
CA THR A 82 4.95 10.68 0.41
C THR A 82 5.62 11.00 1.75
N SER A 83 6.60 10.21 2.21
CA SER A 83 7.38 10.55 3.40
C SER A 83 8.09 11.90 3.26
N LEU A 84 8.85 12.08 2.18
CA LEU A 84 9.60 13.30 1.92
C LEU A 84 8.68 14.52 1.78
N GLU A 85 7.52 14.34 1.15
CA GLU A 85 6.50 15.38 1.06
C GLU A 85 5.91 15.74 2.43
N LEU A 86 5.64 14.77 3.31
CA LEU A 86 5.12 15.07 4.64
C LEU A 86 6.16 15.86 5.46
N PHE A 87 7.46 15.53 5.33
CA PHE A 87 8.53 16.36 5.89
C PHE A 87 8.50 17.78 5.31
N PHE A 88 8.48 17.90 3.98
CA PHE A 88 8.45 19.19 3.30
C PHE A 88 7.24 20.03 3.71
N LYS A 89 6.03 19.47 3.64
CA LYS A 89 4.75 20.09 4.00
C LYS A 89 4.74 20.54 5.47
N TYR A 90 5.33 19.75 6.38
CA TYR A 90 5.46 20.13 7.78
C TYR A 90 6.31 21.39 7.94
N PHE A 91 7.53 21.43 7.38
CA PHE A 91 8.40 22.62 7.48
C PHE A 91 7.87 23.82 6.68
N ALA A 92 7.27 23.58 5.52
CA ALA A 92 6.62 24.60 4.72
C ALA A 92 5.50 25.29 5.51
N SER A 93 4.72 24.54 6.30
CA SER A 93 3.67 25.10 7.16
C SER A 93 4.24 26.00 8.26
N LEU A 94 5.38 25.63 8.86
CA LEU A 94 6.04 26.41 9.91
C LEU A 94 6.67 27.70 9.38
N ASN A 95 7.14 27.69 8.13
CA ASN A 95 7.86 28.82 7.52
C ASN A 95 7.00 29.63 6.54
N GLY A 96 5.72 29.26 6.34
CA GLY A 96 4.81 29.94 5.43
C GLY A 96 5.20 29.83 3.95
N TRP A 97 5.82 28.72 3.52
CA TRP A 97 6.18 28.53 2.11
C TRP A 97 4.94 28.24 1.27
N ALA A 98 4.84 28.88 0.11
CA ALA A 98 3.77 28.66 -0.85
C ALA A 98 4.20 27.69 -1.96
N PHE A 99 3.34 26.73 -2.30
CA PHE A 99 3.53 25.75 -3.37
C PHE A 99 2.17 25.21 -3.83
N ASP A 100 2.10 24.70 -5.06
CA ASP A 100 0.89 24.09 -5.62
C ASP A 100 0.91 22.57 -5.44
N ALA A 101 0.21 22.07 -4.41
CA ALA A 101 0.15 20.65 -4.09
C ALA A 101 -0.71 19.82 -5.06
N ARG A 102 -1.41 20.45 -6.03
CA ARG A 102 -2.24 19.71 -6.99
C ARG A 102 -1.43 18.82 -7.94
N ILE A 103 -0.11 19.03 -8.01
CA ILE A 103 0.80 18.13 -8.73
C ILE A 103 0.75 16.69 -8.18
N ASP A 104 0.52 16.55 -6.87
CA ASP A 104 0.42 15.24 -6.20
C ASP A 104 -0.80 14.48 -6.72
N GLY A 105 -1.91 15.18 -6.96
CA GLY A 105 -3.11 14.58 -7.53
C GLY A 105 -2.90 14.04 -8.96
N TRP A 106 -2.09 14.72 -9.77
CA TRP A 106 -1.69 14.21 -11.09
C TRP A 106 -0.76 12.99 -11.00
N ALA A 107 0.19 13.01 -10.06
CA ALA A 107 1.06 11.87 -9.81
C ALA A 107 0.23 10.65 -9.34
N TRP A 108 -0.65 10.86 -8.37
CA TRP A 108 -1.58 9.84 -7.86
C TRP A 108 -2.52 9.30 -8.92
N ALA A 109 -2.98 10.13 -9.86
CA ALA A 109 -3.81 9.67 -10.98
C ALA A 109 -3.05 8.67 -11.87
N ALA A 110 -1.77 8.91 -12.16
CA ALA A 110 -0.95 7.96 -12.92
C ALA A 110 -0.81 6.61 -12.18
N LEU A 111 -0.58 6.64 -10.87
CA LEU A 111 -0.48 5.44 -10.03
C LEU A 111 -1.82 4.70 -9.93
N ALA A 112 -2.92 5.44 -9.82
CA ALA A 112 -4.28 4.90 -9.82
C ALA A 112 -4.56 4.13 -11.12
N ILE A 113 -4.27 4.74 -12.27
CA ILE A 113 -4.46 4.12 -13.59
C ILE A 113 -3.61 2.86 -13.72
N ALA A 114 -2.34 2.92 -13.32
CA ALA A 114 -1.46 1.76 -13.34
C ALA A 114 -2.03 0.61 -12.49
N LEU A 115 -2.38 0.87 -11.22
CA LEU A 115 -2.94 -0.14 -10.32
C LEU A 115 -4.24 -0.74 -10.87
N LEU A 116 -5.22 0.11 -11.20
CA LEU A 116 -6.53 -0.32 -11.71
C LEU A 116 -6.41 -1.18 -12.97
N SER A 117 -5.49 -0.82 -13.87
CA SER A 117 -5.24 -1.58 -15.10
C SER A 117 -4.62 -2.95 -14.83
N TRP A 118 -3.90 -3.11 -13.71
CA TRP A 118 -3.20 -4.35 -13.33
C TRP A 118 -4.00 -5.20 -12.35
N THR A 119 -5.01 -4.64 -11.68
CA THR A 119 -5.93 -5.35 -10.77
C THR A 119 -6.48 -6.67 -11.32
N PRO A 120 -6.87 -6.79 -12.60
CA PRO A 120 -7.32 -8.07 -13.14
C PRO A 120 -6.30 -9.21 -12.99
N GLY A 121 -5.01 -8.89 -12.96
CA GLY A 121 -3.94 -9.85 -12.70
C GLY A 121 -4.01 -10.50 -11.31
N TYR A 122 -4.59 -9.81 -10.33
CA TYR A 122 -4.76 -10.32 -8.97
C TYR A 122 -5.92 -11.31 -8.85
N PHE A 123 -6.80 -11.47 -9.84
CA PHE A 123 -7.96 -12.36 -9.72
C PHE A 123 -7.61 -13.85 -9.63
N LYS A 124 -6.35 -14.22 -9.87
CA LYS A 124 -5.77 -15.55 -9.60
C LYS A 124 -5.19 -15.71 -8.18
N SER A 125 -5.14 -14.63 -7.41
CA SER A 125 -4.64 -14.61 -6.03
C SER A 125 -5.69 -15.12 -5.05
N PRO A 126 -5.31 -15.45 -3.79
CA PRO A 126 -6.29 -15.74 -2.76
C PRO A 126 -7.27 -14.58 -2.56
N LEU A 127 -8.52 -14.91 -2.19
CA LEU A 127 -9.61 -13.93 -2.07
C LEU A 127 -9.26 -12.75 -1.14
N SER A 128 -8.57 -13.03 -0.05
CA SER A 128 -8.10 -12.00 0.90
C SER A 128 -7.18 -10.96 0.25
N LEU A 129 -6.31 -11.37 -0.68
CA LEU A 129 -5.46 -10.45 -1.43
C LEU A 129 -6.26 -9.69 -2.49
N ILE A 130 -7.22 -10.34 -3.16
CA ILE A 130 -8.13 -9.68 -4.11
C ILE A 130 -8.88 -8.54 -3.41
N ILE A 131 -9.46 -8.82 -2.23
CA ILE A 131 -10.18 -7.80 -1.45
C ILE A 131 -9.25 -6.65 -1.05
N THR A 132 -8.02 -6.95 -0.64
CA THR A 132 -7.00 -5.94 -0.32
C THR A 132 -6.80 -4.97 -1.49
N VAL A 133 -6.55 -5.50 -2.69
CA VAL A 133 -6.28 -4.68 -3.88
C VAL A 133 -7.51 -3.87 -4.29
N LEU A 134 -8.71 -4.46 -4.25
CA LEU A 134 -9.95 -3.74 -4.60
C LEU A 134 -10.27 -2.58 -3.64
N LEU A 135 -9.91 -2.71 -2.37
CA LEU A 135 -10.05 -1.60 -1.42
C LEU A 135 -9.04 -0.48 -1.71
N ILE A 136 -7.83 -0.83 -2.14
CA ILE A 136 -6.83 0.16 -2.59
C ILE A 136 -7.27 0.83 -3.90
N ASP A 137 -7.93 0.09 -4.79
CA ASP A 137 -8.55 0.62 -6.02
C ASP A 137 -9.67 1.63 -5.76
N ILE A 138 -10.22 1.66 -4.54
CA ILE A 138 -11.11 2.75 -4.10
C ILE A 138 -10.28 3.90 -3.52
N ALA A 139 -9.32 3.60 -2.66
CA ALA A 139 -8.57 4.60 -1.91
C ALA A 139 -7.71 5.49 -2.82
N VAL A 140 -6.94 4.90 -3.74
CA VAL A 140 -5.93 5.62 -4.53
C VAL A 140 -6.57 6.63 -5.51
N PRO A 141 -7.63 6.28 -6.28
CA PRO A 141 -8.32 7.27 -7.08
C PRO A 141 -8.97 8.38 -6.26
N VAL A 142 -9.52 8.06 -5.07
CA VAL A 142 -10.10 9.07 -4.18
C VAL A 142 -9.02 10.04 -3.70
N ILE A 143 -7.84 9.55 -3.32
CA ILE A 143 -6.68 10.40 -2.97
C ILE A 143 -6.30 11.31 -4.14
N ALA A 144 -6.15 10.75 -5.34
CA ALA A 144 -5.80 11.54 -6.53
C ALA A 144 -6.79 12.70 -6.76
N LEU A 145 -8.10 12.41 -6.69
CA LEU A 145 -9.13 13.42 -6.93
C LEU A 145 -9.26 14.43 -5.77
N MET A 146 -8.94 14.05 -4.53
CA MET A 146 -8.85 14.98 -3.40
C MET A 146 -7.67 15.94 -3.58
N ASP A 147 -6.49 15.43 -3.93
CA ASP A 147 -5.29 16.26 -4.13
C ASP A 147 -5.41 17.18 -5.36
N LEU A 148 -6.18 16.79 -6.38
CA LEU A 148 -6.57 17.67 -7.49
C LEU A 148 -7.55 18.79 -7.09
N GLY A 149 -8.15 18.71 -5.90
CA GLY A 149 -9.21 19.62 -5.44
C GLY A 149 -10.57 19.37 -6.09
N ILE A 150 -10.78 18.22 -6.75
CA ILE A 150 -12.06 17.83 -7.37
C ILE A 150 -13.02 17.29 -6.30
N LEU A 151 -12.50 16.51 -5.35
CA LEU A 151 -13.26 15.99 -4.22
C LEU A 151 -12.98 16.80 -2.96
N GLY A 152 -14.04 17.14 -2.22
CA GLY A 152 -13.95 17.86 -0.95
C GLY A 152 -13.66 16.97 0.25
N HIS A 153 -13.52 17.60 1.43
CA HIS A 153 -13.09 16.98 2.68
C HIS A 153 -13.90 15.73 3.10
N ALA A 154 -15.19 15.64 2.76
CA ALA A 154 -16.02 14.48 3.09
C ALA A 154 -15.48 13.15 2.53
N TRP A 155 -14.67 13.20 1.47
CA TRP A 155 -14.09 12.02 0.82
C TRP A 155 -12.86 11.45 1.55
N HIS A 156 -12.30 12.16 2.53
CA HIS A 156 -11.26 11.59 3.39
C HIS A 156 -11.78 10.35 4.13
N ALA A 157 -13.02 10.35 4.61
CA ALA A 157 -13.60 9.17 5.26
C ALA A 157 -13.61 7.96 4.32
N VAL A 158 -13.95 8.14 3.03
CA VAL A 158 -13.99 7.06 2.04
C VAL A 158 -12.60 6.46 1.84
N SER A 159 -11.59 7.29 1.57
CA SER A 159 -10.21 6.79 1.41
C SER A 159 -9.69 6.15 2.71
N GLY A 160 -9.96 6.78 3.85
CA GLY A 160 -9.57 6.29 5.17
C GLY A 160 -10.12 4.89 5.46
N TYR A 161 -11.45 4.70 5.41
CA TYR A 161 -12.07 3.40 5.69
C TYR A 161 -11.65 2.32 4.68
N SER A 162 -11.52 2.66 3.39
CA SER A 162 -11.00 1.73 2.39
C SER A 162 -9.58 1.28 2.71
N LEU A 163 -8.68 2.20 3.06
CA LEU A 163 -7.31 1.86 3.49
C LEU A 163 -7.31 1.03 4.77
N GLY A 164 -8.09 1.40 5.78
CA GLY A 164 -8.17 0.66 7.04
C GLY A 164 -8.58 -0.80 6.83
N LEU A 165 -9.61 -1.04 6.00
CA LEU A 165 -10.04 -2.39 5.63
C LEU A 165 -8.98 -3.10 4.77
N ALA A 166 -8.33 -2.40 3.83
CA ALA A 166 -7.27 -2.97 3.02
C ALA A 166 -6.11 -3.46 3.89
N GLY A 167 -5.71 -2.68 4.90
CA GLY A 167 -4.68 -3.06 5.86
C GLY A 167 -5.04 -4.30 6.66
N ILE A 168 -6.30 -4.45 7.08
CA ILE A 168 -6.77 -5.66 7.77
C ILE A 168 -6.64 -6.90 6.88
N PHE A 169 -7.11 -6.84 5.64
CA PHE A 169 -7.01 -7.96 4.70
C PHE A 169 -5.56 -8.25 4.26
N ALA A 170 -4.71 -7.22 4.17
CA ALA A 170 -3.28 -7.37 3.91
C ALA A 170 -2.59 -8.15 5.06
N LEU A 171 -2.87 -7.78 6.32
CA LEU A 171 -2.37 -8.51 7.50
C LEU A 171 -2.90 -9.94 7.55
N TYR A 172 -4.18 -10.14 7.26
CA TYR A 172 -4.78 -11.47 7.20
C TYR A 172 -4.08 -12.36 6.16
N THR A 173 -3.82 -11.80 4.97
CA THR A 173 -3.08 -12.48 3.90
C THR A 173 -1.65 -12.79 4.34
N ALA A 174 -0.93 -11.81 4.90
CA ALA A 174 0.44 -11.98 5.38
C ALA A 174 0.53 -13.06 6.46
N ALA A 175 -0.35 -13.02 7.46
CA ALA A 175 -0.41 -14.00 8.54
C ALA A 175 -0.70 -15.40 7.99
N GLY A 176 -1.65 -15.54 7.06
CA GLY A 176 -1.97 -16.84 6.50
C GLY A 176 -0.86 -17.40 5.63
N VAL A 177 -0.18 -16.58 4.81
CA VAL A 177 0.99 -17.05 4.05
C VAL A 177 2.10 -17.52 5.00
N VAL A 178 2.47 -16.73 6.01
CA VAL A 178 3.54 -17.10 6.95
C VAL A 178 3.19 -18.36 7.74
N LEU A 179 2.02 -18.39 8.38
CA LEU A 179 1.65 -19.49 9.29
C LEU A 179 1.35 -20.78 8.53
N ASN A 180 0.67 -20.71 7.37
CA ASN A 180 0.37 -21.92 6.61
C ASN A 180 1.65 -22.54 6.04
N THR A 181 2.58 -21.71 5.55
CA THR A 181 3.88 -22.18 5.04
C THR A 181 4.73 -22.75 6.17
N HIS A 182 4.83 -22.05 7.31
CA HIS A 182 5.65 -22.51 8.44
C HIS A 182 5.14 -23.81 9.06
N LEU A 183 3.81 -23.96 9.17
CA LEU A 183 3.18 -25.14 9.77
C LEU A 183 2.92 -26.28 8.77
N GLY A 184 3.19 -26.08 7.48
CA GLY A 184 3.00 -27.07 6.43
C GLY A 184 1.53 -27.49 6.21
N LYS A 185 0.57 -26.70 6.69
CA LYS A 185 -0.87 -26.97 6.57
C LYS A 185 -1.68 -25.68 6.58
N THR A 186 -2.88 -25.71 6.01
CA THR A 186 -3.79 -24.56 6.06
C THR A 186 -4.37 -24.39 7.46
N VAL A 187 -3.88 -23.38 8.18
CA VAL A 187 -4.41 -22.92 9.48
C VAL A 187 -5.29 -21.70 9.32
N ILE A 188 -4.88 -20.76 8.46
CA ILE A 188 -5.65 -19.56 8.11
C ILE A 188 -6.15 -19.70 6.66
N PRO A 189 -7.47 -19.82 6.43
CA PRO A 189 -8.01 -19.94 5.08
C PRO A 189 -7.96 -18.59 4.36
N LEU A 190 -7.23 -18.51 3.25
CA LEU A 190 -7.08 -17.25 2.48
C LEU A 190 -8.19 -17.00 1.44
N GLY A 191 -9.09 -17.98 1.28
CA GLY A 191 -10.18 -17.99 0.31
C GLY A 191 -9.72 -18.31 -1.12
N SER A 192 -10.63 -18.87 -1.92
CA SER A 192 -10.35 -19.30 -3.29
C SER A 192 -10.24 -18.10 -4.26
N PRO A 193 -9.35 -18.17 -5.27
CA PRO A 193 -9.31 -17.20 -6.35
C PRO A 193 -10.63 -17.09 -7.12
N TRP A 194 -10.85 -15.95 -7.78
CA TRP A 194 -11.98 -15.75 -8.69
C TRP A 194 -11.73 -16.36 -10.07
N ILE A 195 -10.49 -16.34 -10.53
CA ILE A 195 -10.04 -16.94 -11.78
C ILE A 195 -9.05 -18.06 -11.45
N LYS A 196 -9.20 -19.20 -12.12
CA LYS A 196 -8.27 -20.33 -12.03
C LYS A 196 -7.11 -20.19 -13.03
#